data_AF-A0A1D7XR77-F1
#
_entry.id   AF-A0A1D7XR77-F1
#
_cell.length_a   1.000
_cell.length_b   1.000
_cell.length_c   1.000
_cell.angle_alpha   90.00
_cell.angle_beta   90.00
_cell.angle_gamma   90.00
#
_symmetry.space_group_name_H-M   'P 1'
#
loop_
_entity.id
_entity.type
_entity.pdbx_description
1 polymer ?
#
loop_
_entity_poly.entity_id
_entity_poly.type
_entity_poly.pdbx_seq_one_letter_code
_entity_poly.pdbx_strand_id
1 'polypeptide(L)' 'MKKIIFYFSIIISIILLKDIAKILRTDFARLSVYGFGYLSGKIILFIVFVLISFMTRKAIFTKKIE' A
#
# COMPACT_ATOMS: atom_id res chain seq x y z
N MET A 1 -2.26 13.00 -15.70
CA MET A 1 -1.81 11.59 -15.71
C MET A 1 -1.05 11.20 -14.44
N LYS A 2 0.24 11.56 -14.25
CA LYS A 2 1.08 11.09 -13.12
C LYS A 2 0.53 11.45 -11.71
N LYS A 3 -0.08 12.63 -11.56
CA LYS A 3 -0.76 13.05 -10.32
C LYS A 3 -1.96 12.17 -9.96
N ILE A 4 -2.74 11.74 -10.96
CA ILE A 4 -3.91 10.87 -10.76
C ILE A 4 -3.44 9.50 -10.27
N ILE A 5 -2.40 8.93 -10.92
CA ILE A 5 -1.78 7.66 -10.51
C ILE A 5 -1.26 7.73 -9.07
N PHE A 6 -0.68 8.86 -8.67
CA PHE A 6 -0.22 9.10 -7.30
C PHE A 6 -1.38 9.10 -6.29
N TYR A 7 -2.43 9.88 -6.53
CA TYR A 7 -3.59 9.91 -5.63
C TYR A 7 -4.31 8.57 -5.56
N PHE A 8 -4.44 7.87 -6.69
CA PHE A 8 -5.06 6.54 -6.73
C PHE A 8 -4.24 5.52 -5.94
N SER A 9 -2.91 5.55 -6.08
CA SER A 9 -2.00 4.69 -5.31
C SER A 9 -2.10 4.96 -3.81
N ILE A 10 -2.24 6.23 -3.39
CA ILE A 10 -2.44 6.58 -1.98
C ILE A 10 -3.75 6.00 -1.44
N ILE A 11 -4.85 6.15 -2.17
CA ILE A 11 -6.16 5.65 -1.75
C ILE A 11 -6.11 4.13 -1.57
N ILE A 12 -5.55 3.42 -2.55
CA ILE A 12 -5.37 1.96 -2.49
C ILE A 12 -4.52 1.56 -1.28
N SER A 13 -3.41 2.25 -1.04
CA SER A 13 -2.56 2.00 0.14
C SER A 13 -3.33 2.17 1.46
N ILE A 14 -4.17 3.19 1.60
CA ILE A 14 -4.96 3.40 2.83
C ILE A 14 -5.96 2.25 3.05
N ILE A 15 -6.60 1.76 1.98
CA ILE A 15 -7.55 0.62 2.06
C ILE A 15 -6.80 -0.64 2.50
N LEU A 16 -5.66 -0.95 1.86
CA LEU A 16 -4.79 -2.07 2.22
C LEU A 16 -4.32 -2.00 3.66
N LEU A 17 -3.94 -0.80 4.14
CA LEU A 17 -3.48 -0.59 5.50
C LEU A 17 -4.57 -0.89 6.54
N LYS A 18 -5.83 -0.45 6.28
CA LYS A 18 -6.96 -0.77 7.15
C LYS A 18 -7.20 -2.28 7.23
N ASP A 19 -7.13 -2.96 6.11
CA ASP A 19 -7.28 -4.41 6.05
C ASP A 19 -6.19 -5.15 6.82
N ILE A 20 -4.93 -4.77 6.61
CA ILE A 20 -3.78 -5.34 7.33
C ILE A 20 -3.93 -5.09 8.83
N ALA A 21 -4.29 -3.86 9.24
CA ALA A 21 -4.47 -3.51 10.65
C ALA A 21 -5.63 -4.28 11.30
N LYS A 22 -6.74 -4.50 10.57
CA LYS A 22 -7.87 -5.31 11.04
C LYS A 22 -7.44 -6.75 11.29
N ILE A 23 -6.72 -7.35 10.33
CA ILE A 23 -6.23 -8.72 10.44
C ILE A 23 -5.25 -8.85 11.61
N LEU A 24 -4.30 -7.92 11.76
CA LEU A 24 -3.33 -7.93 12.86
C LEU A 24 -3.99 -7.80 14.24
N ARG A 25 -5.05 -7.00 14.37
CA ARG A 25 -5.70 -6.75 15.67
C ARG A 25 -6.72 -7.82 16.05
N THR A 26 -7.45 -8.34 15.08
CA THR A 26 -8.66 -9.14 15.34
C THR A 26 -8.47 -10.62 15.02
N ASP A 27 -7.73 -10.90 13.95
CA ASP A 27 -7.66 -12.24 13.36
C ASP A 27 -6.28 -12.89 13.51
N PHE A 28 -5.28 -12.17 14.03
CA PHE A 28 -3.90 -12.67 14.16
C PHE A 28 -3.82 -13.95 15.01
N ALA A 29 -4.60 -14.04 16.08
CA ALA A 29 -4.67 -15.23 16.94
C ALA A 29 -5.42 -16.41 16.28
N ARG A 30 -6.16 -16.18 15.20
CA ARG A 30 -6.92 -17.20 14.44
C ARG A 30 -6.36 -17.43 13.04
N LEU A 31 -5.18 -16.88 12.75
CA LEU A 31 -4.61 -16.91 11.41
C LEU A 31 -4.09 -18.32 11.09
N SER A 32 -4.75 -18.99 10.15
CA SER A 32 -4.25 -20.25 9.59
C SER A 32 -3.01 -20.01 8.72
N VAL A 33 -2.30 -21.07 8.36
CA VAL A 33 -1.15 -21.00 7.43
C VAL A 33 -1.51 -20.27 6.12
N TYR A 34 -2.73 -20.50 5.60
CA TYR A 34 -3.25 -19.79 4.44
C TYR A 34 -3.57 -18.31 4.73
N GLY A 35 -4.03 -18.00 5.94
CA GLY A 35 -4.25 -16.63 6.40
C GLY A 35 -2.95 -15.82 6.49
N PHE A 36 -1.84 -16.45 6.89
CA PHE A 36 -0.51 -15.83 6.83
C PHE A 36 -0.05 -15.57 5.40
N GLY A 37 -0.30 -16.48 4.45
CA GLY A 37 -0.01 -16.27 3.02
C GLY A 37 -0.82 -15.13 2.41
N TYR A 38 -2.09 -15.00 2.79
CA TYR A 38 -2.94 -13.88 2.37
C TYR A 38 -2.46 -12.54 2.95
N LEU A 39 -2.12 -12.52 4.24
CA LEU A 39 -1.60 -11.34 4.91
C LEU A 39 -0.25 -10.90 4.31
N SER A 40 0.67 -11.83 4.09
CA SER A 40 1.97 -11.53 3.47
C SER A 40 1.80 -10.99 2.05
N GLY A 41 0.89 -11.55 1.25
CA GLY A 41 0.53 -11.03 -0.07
C GLY A 41 0.02 -9.60 -0.02
N LYS A 42 -0.87 -9.28 0.93
CA LYS A 42 -1.35 -7.90 1.16
C LYS A 42 -0.22 -6.95 1.58
N ILE A 43 0.68 -7.39 2.44
CA ILE A 43 1.83 -6.58 2.89
C ILE A 43 2.76 -6.29 1.70
N ILE A 44 3.09 -7.29 0.88
CA ILE A 44 3.91 -7.11 -0.32
C ILE A 44 3.23 -6.13 -1.28
N LEU A 45 1.93 -6.29 -1.54
CA LEU A 45 1.17 -5.40 -2.41
C LEU A 45 1.15 -3.96 -1.87
N PHE A 46 0.99 -3.80 -0.56
CA PHE A 46 1.06 -2.50 0.11
C PHE A 46 2.44 -1.84 -0.07
N ILE A 47 3.54 -2.59 0.14
CA ILE A 47 4.90 -2.08 -0.06
C ILE A 47 5.10 -1.63 -1.51
N VAL A 48 4.64 -2.41 -2.49
CA VAL A 48 4.73 -2.05 -3.91
C VAL A 48 4.00 -0.73 -4.20
N PHE A 49 2.76 -0.57 -3.73
CA PHE A 49 2.01 0.69 -3.92
C PHE A 49 2.66 1.88 -3.22
N VAL A 50 3.24 1.69 -2.03
CA VAL A 50 3.99 2.72 -1.32
C VAL A 50 5.25 3.13 -2.10
N LEU A 51 6.00 2.17 -2.63
CA LEU A 51 7.20 2.44 -3.45
C LEU A 51 6.84 3.18 -4.74
N ILE A 52 5.82 2.74 -5.46
CA ILE A 52 5.31 3.41 -6.66
C ILE A 52 4.89 4.84 -6.33
N SER A 53 4.16 5.04 -5.23
CA SER A 53 3.76 6.36 -4.75
C SER A 53 4.97 7.24 -4.43
N PHE A 54 5.97 6.72 -3.73
CA PHE A 54 7.18 7.45 -3.38
C PHE A 54 8.03 7.85 -4.59
N MET A 55 8.22 6.94 -5.55
CA MET A 55 8.93 7.23 -6.81
C MET A 55 8.16 8.27 -7.64
N THR A 56 6.84 8.14 -7.70
CA THR A 56 5.97 9.07 -8.43
C THR A 56 5.96 10.46 -7.79
N ARG A 57 6.09 10.55 -6.45
CA ARG A 57 6.24 11.83 -5.72
C ARG A 57 7.46 12.61 -6.20
N LYS A 58 8.63 11.96 -6.29
CA LYS A 58 9.85 12.60 -6.83
C LYS A 58 9.60 13.13 -8.24
N ALA A 59 9.03 12.31 -9.13
CA ALA A 59 8.77 12.72 -10.51
C ALA A 59 7.77 13.89 -10.65
N ILE A 60 6.86 14.09 -9.70
CA ILE A 60 5.89 15.20 -9.71
C ILE A 60 6.47 16.47 -9.06
N PHE A 61 7.21 16.35 -7.96
CA PHE A 61 7.74 17.52 -7.23
C PHE A 61 9.05 18.07 -7.81
N THR A 62 9.92 17.23 -8.39
CA THR A 62 11.15 17.70 -9.05
C THR A 62 10.84 18.54 -10.30
N LYS A 63 9.75 18.25 -11.01
CA LYS A 63 9.39 18.97 -12.24
C LYS A 63 8.87 20.40 -12.02
N LYS A 64 8.77 20.86 -10.78
CA LYS A 64 8.29 22.22 -10.44
C LYS A 64 9.43 23.21 -10.17
N ILE A 65 10.68 22.74 -10.19
CA ILE A 65 11.88 23.51 -9.83
C ILE A 65 12.75 23.83 -11.06
N GLU A 66 12.49 23.21 -12.23
CA GLU A 66 13.03 23.64 -13.53
C GLU A 66 12.11 24.63 -14.23
#